data_AF-A0A6G3Z4X9-F1
#
_entry.id   AF-A0A6G3Z4X9-F1
#
_cell.length_a   1.000
_cell.length_b   1.000
_cell.length_c   1.000
_cell.angle_alpha   90.00
_cell.angle_beta   90.00
_cell.angle_gamma   90.00
#
_symmetry.space_group_name_H-M   'P 1'
#
loop_
_entity.id
_entity.type
_entity.pdbx_description
1 polymer ?
#
loop_
_entity_poly.entity_id
_entity_poly.type
_entity_poly.pdbx_seq_one_letter_code
_entity_poly.pdbx_strand_id
1 'polypeptide(L)'
;MTTYYQVGGSLAYNNPTYIERQADKDLYTALLAGEFCYVFNSRQMGKSSLMVRSWHHLQAEGYRCAVVDVTNIGSDHITPEQWYRGMMGTLAMQFKLRTRDVRTWWDEHNHLSLTKILSQFIEWLLAQCPEQRLFIFVDEVDSLLNLPFSVDDFFALIRFCYNRRAVESDYKRLTFAIFGVATPTDLIA
;
A
#
# COMPACT_ATOMS: atom_id res chain seq x y z
N MET A 1 -29.14 -5.51 -20.12
CA MET A 1 -28.95 -6.78 -19.38
C MET A 1 -27.89 -6.55 -18.33
N THR A 2 -28.32 -6.35 -17.08
CA THR A 2 -27.45 -6.08 -15.93
C THR A 2 -26.84 -7.40 -15.47
N THR A 3 -25.55 -7.59 -15.70
CA THR A 3 -24.79 -8.74 -15.20
C THR A 3 -24.77 -8.70 -13.68
N TYR A 4 -25.68 -9.44 -13.06
CA TYR A 4 -25.90 -9.53 -11.61
C TYR A 4 -24.79 -10.29 -10.86
N TYR A 5 -23.80 -10.81 -11.57
CA TYR A 5 -22.79 -11.70 -11.02
C TYR A 5 -21.45 -11.43 -11.71
N GLN A 6 -20.44 -11.07 -10.93
CA GLN A 6 -19.08 -10.85 -11.40
C GLN A 6 -18.20 -12.02 -10.94
N VAL A 7 -17.64 -12.75 -11.90
CA VAL A 7 -16.67 -13.81 -11.63
C VAL A 7 -15.27 -13.22 -11.74
N GLY A 8 -14.57 -13.14 -10.60
CA GLY A 8 -13.20 -12.61 -10.53
C GLY A 8 -13.11 -11.09 -10.45
N GLY A 9 -11.94 -10.60 -10.03
CA GLY A 9 -11.68 -9.18 -9.77
C GLY A 9 -12.35 -8.64 -8.50
N SER A 10 -12.05 -7.38 -8.16
CA SER A 10 -12.72 -6.67 -7.07
C SER A 10 -14.12 -6.23 -7.48
N LEU A 11 -15.06 -6.29 -6.55
CA LEU A 11 -16.37 -5.65 -6.71
C LEU A 11 -16.22 -4.15 -6.50
N ALA A 12 -16.91 -3.36 -7.32
CA ALA A 12 -17.05 -1.93 -7.08
C ALA A 12 -17.64 -1.66 -5.69
N TYR A 13 -17.25 -0.55 -5.06
CA TYR A 13 -17.69 -0.17 -3.71
C TYR A 13 -19.22 -0.24 -3.51
N ASN A 14 -19.98 0.22 -4.50
CA ASN A 14 -21.43 0.26 -4.50
C ASN A 14 -22.08 -0.97 -5.16
N ASN A 15 -21.34 -2.07 -5.35
CA ASN A 15 -21.89 -3.27 -5.97
C ASN A 15 -22.99 -3.87 -5.07
N PRO A 16 -24.23 -4.04 -5.57
CA PRO A 16 -25.37 -4.46 -4.76
C PRO A 16 -25.27 -5.91 -4.26
N THR A 17 -24.31 -6.69 -4.77
CA THR A 17 -24.10 -8.09 -4.38
C THR A 17 -23.03 -8.27 -3.31
N TYR A 18 -22.35 -7.20 -2.88
CA TYR A 18 -21.38 -7.27 -1.81
C TYR A 18 -22.09 -7.44 -0.46
N ILE A 19 -21.76 -8.51 0.26
CA ILE A 19 -22.20 -8.74 1.63
C ILE A 19 -21.09 -8.25 2.57
N GLU A 20 -21.41 -7.27 3.40
CA GLU A 20 -20.49 -6.74 4.41
C GLU A 20 -20.15 -7.82 5.44
N ARG A 21 -18.85 -7.97 5.73
CA ARG A 21 -18.31 -8.96 6.66
C ARG A 21 -17.82 -8.26 7.92
N GLN A 22 -17.61 -9.03 8.98
CA GLN A 22 -16.97 -8.51 10.20
C GLN A 22 -15.59 -7.91 9.90
N ALA A 23 -14.84 -8.54 8.98
CA ALA A 23 -13.53 -8.06 8.52
C ALA A 23 -13.55 -6.64 7.91
N ASP A 24 -14.65 -6.20 7.29
CA ASP A 24 -14.79 -4.83 6.79
C ASP A 24 -14.71 -3.81 7.94
N LYS A 25 -15.42 -4.09 9.04
CA LYS A 25 -15.43 -3.24 10.24
C LYS A 25 -14.13 -3.32 11.01
N ASP A 26 -13.56 -4.51 11.14
CA ASP A 26 -12.32 -4.73 11.88
C ASP A 26 -11.16 -4.00 11.19
N LEU A 27 -11.02 -4.17 9.86
CA LEU A 27 -9.98 -3.51 9.08
C LEU A 27 -10.14 -1.99 9.15
N TYR A 28 -11.36 -1.47 8.98
CA TYR A 28 -11.61 -0.04 9.05
C TYR A 28 -11.23 0.55 10.41
N THR A 29 -11.63 -0.12 11.49
CA THR A 29 -11.35 0.31 12.87
C THR A 29 -9.86 0.29 13.16
N ALA A 30 -9.17 -0.80 12.78
CA ALA A 30 -7.73 -0.95 12.94
C ALA A 30 -6.94 0.12 12.15
N LEU A 31 -7.34 0.40 10.90
CA LEU A 31 -6.79 1.49 10.09
C LEU A 31 -6.93 2.84 10.80
N LEU A 32 -8.12 3.18 11.31
CA LEU A 32 -8.34 4.44 12.03
C LEU A 32 -7.58 4.52 13.36
N ALA A 33 -7.32 3.39 14.03
CA ALA A 33 -6.44 3.32 15.19
C ALA A 33 -4.95 3.45 14.81
N GLY A 34 -4.63 3.42 13.52
CA GLY A 34 -3.27 3.44 12.99
C GLY A 34 -2.56 2.09 13.13
N GLU A 35 -3.27 1.01 13.43
CA GLU A 35 -2.66 -0.31 13.59
C GLU A 35 -2.01 -0.80 12.30
N PHE A 36 -1.01 -1.67 12.45
CA PHE A 36 -0.37 -2.28 11.30
C PHE A 36 -1.20 -3.47 10.82
N CYS A 37 -1.89 -3.30 9.69
CA CYS A 37 -2.92 -4.23 9.25
C CYS A 37 -2.39 -5.21 8.21
N TYR A 38 -2.67 -6.50 8.41
CA TYR A 38 -2.32 -7.57 7.49
C TYR A 38 -3.57 -8.35 7.10
N VAL A 39 -3.82 -8.47 5.79
CA VAL A 39 -4.97 -9.18 5.24
C VAL A 39 -4.46 -10.27 4.30
N PHE A 40 -4.24 -11.46 4.88
CA PHE A 40 -3.82 -12.65 4.15
C PHE A 40 -4.97 -13.65 4.01
N ASN A 41 -5.29 -14.03 2.78
CA ASN A 41 -6.33 -15.02 2.48
C ASN A 41 -6.06 -15.67 1.12
N SER A 42 -6.75 -16.76 0.78
CA SER A 42 -6.67 -17.40 -0.54
C SER A 42 -7.14 -16.46 -1.67
N ARG A 43 -6.73 -16.78 -2.91
CA ARG A 43 -7.13 -16.02 -4.12
C ARG A 43 -8.67 -16.01 -4.27
N GLN A 44 -9.20 -14.92 -4.83
CA GLN A 44 -10.63 -14.77 -5.14
C GLN A 44 -11.62 -14.79 -3.95
N MET A 45 -11.13 -14.65 -2.71
CA MET A 45 -11.99 -14.54 -1.51
C MET A 45 -12.48 -13.11 -1.19
N GLY A 46 -12.32 -12.16 -2.12
CA GLY A 46 -12.80 -10.79 -1.95
C GLY A 46 -11.90 -9.86 -1.13
N LYS A 47 -10.60 -10.17 -0.99
CA LYS A 47 -9.59 -9.27 -0.36
C LYS A 47 -9.54 -7.90 -1.03
N SER A 48 -9.44 -7.88 -2.36
CA SER A 48 -9.41 -6.62 -3.11
C SER A 48 -10.72 -5.84 -2.95
N SER A 49 -11.87 -6.53 -2.85
CA SER A 49 -13.15 -5.87 -2.53
C SER A 49 -13.15 -5.26 -1.12
N LEU A 50 -12.60 -5.95 -0.11
CA LEU A 50 -12.43 -5.45 1.26
C LEU A 50 -11.51 -4.20 1.29
N MET A 51 -10.39 -4.24 0.56
CA MET A 51 -9.48 -3.10 0.39
C MET A 51 -10.20 -1.92 -0.26
N VAL A 52 -10.85 -2.13 -1.42
CA VAL A 52 -11.57 -1.11 -2.18
C VAL A 52 -12.62 -0.44 -1.30
N ARG A 53 -13.37 -1.21 -0.50
CA ARG A 53 -14.36 -0.63 0.41
C ARG A 53 -13.73 0.23 1.49
N SER A 54 -12.69 -0.28 2.16
CA SER A 54 -11.97 0.48 3.19
C SER A 54 -11.39 1.78 2.63
N TRP A 55 -10.81 1.72 1.43
CA TRP A 55 -10.29 2.87 0.71
C TRP A 55 -11.40 3.91 0.43
N HIS A 56 -12.56 3.47 -0.06
CA HIS A 56 -13.69 4.37 -0.34
C HIS A 56 -14.26 5.01 0.94
N HIS A 57 -14.40 4.25 2.03
CA HIS A 57 -14.84 4.79 3.31
C HIS A 57 -13.90 5.86 3.83
N LEU A 58 -12.58 5.59 3.84
CA LEU A 58 -11.58 6.56 4.28
C LEU A 58 -11.57 7.83 3.42
N GLN A 59 -11.65 7.69 2.09
CA GLN A 59 -11.73 8.83 1.17
C GLN A 59 -13.00 9.66 1.38
N ALA A 60 -14.14 9.01 1.66
CA ALA A 60 -15.40 9.69 1.95
C ALA A 60 -15.34 10.52 3.24
N GLU A 61 -14.53 10.10 4.21
CA GLU A 61 -14.24 10.87 5.44
C GLU A 61 -13.14 11.93 5.26
N GLY A 62 -12.62 12.10 4.04
CA GLY A 62 -11.65 13.13 3.70
C GLY A 62 -10.19 12.74 3.94
N TYR A 63 -9.90 11.48 4.26
CA TYR A 63 -8.53 10.99 4.38
C TYR A 63 -7.89 10.73 3.02
N ARG A 64 -6.55 10.83 2.96
CA ARG A 64 -5.79 10.55 1.74
C ARG A 64 -5.33 9.11 1.73
N CYS A 65 -5.66 8.40 0.67
CA CYS A 65 -5.29 6.99 0.51
C CYS A 65 -4.53 6.78 -0.81
N ALA A 66 -3.53 5.89 -0.78
CA ALA A 66 -2.85 5.37 -1.95
C ALA A 66 -2.87 3.84 -1.94
N VAL A 67 -2.99 3.23 -3.11
CA VAL A 67 -2.91 1.79 -3.34
C VAL A 67 -1.68 1.50 -4.21
N VAL A 68 -0.74 0.75 -3.66
CA VAL A 68 0.42 0.22 -4.37
C VAL A 68 0.15 -1.23 -4.69
N ASP A 69 -0.25 -1.49 -5.93
CA ASP A 69 -0.31 -2.84 -6.46
C ASP A 69 1.10 -3.24 -6.93
N VAL A 70 1.71 -4.20 -6.23
CA VAL A 70 3.08 -4.61 -6.49
C VAL A 70 3.23 -5.21 -7.89
N THR A 71 2.23 -5.93 -8.42
CA THR A 71 2.35 -6.55 -9.74
C THR A 71 2.38 -5.52 -10.86
N ASN A 72 1.70 -4.38 -10.66
CA ASN A 72 1.71 -3.26 -11.60
C ASN A 72 3.03 -2.48 -11.65
N ILE A 73 3.92 -2.64 -10.66
CA ILE A 73 5.27 -2.06 -10.72
C ILE A 73 6.15 -2.84 -11.72
N GLY A 74 5.89 -4.15 -11.85
CA GLY A 74 6.61 -5.08 -12.72
C GLY A 74 7.22 -6.22 -11.91
N SER A 75 7.17 -7.44 -12.47
CA SER A 75 7.71 -8.66 -11.87
C SER A 75 8.91 -9.22 -12.64
N ASP A 76 8.87 -9.13 -13.98
CA ASP A 76 9.84 -9.81 -14.84
C ASP A 76 10.96 -8.85 -15.27
N HIS A 77 12.21 -9.21 -15.01
CA HIS A 77 13.41 -8.44 -15.38
C HIS A 77 13.48 -7.03 -14.80
N ILE A 78 12.70 -6.73 -13.76
CA ILE A 78 12.76 -5.44 -13.07
C ILE A 78 14.00 -5.37 -12.19
N THR A 79 14.69 -4.23 -12.23
CA THR A 79 15.79 -3.94 -11.32
C THR A 79 15.27 -3.40 -9.99
N PRO A 80 16.01 -3.55 -8.87
CA PRO A 80 15.64 -2.94 -7.59
C PRO A 80 15.36 -1.43 -7.73
N GLU A 81 16.21 -0.70 -8.43
CA GLU A 81 16.02 0.74 -8.67
C GLU A 81 14.69 1.05 -9.37
N GLN A 82 14.34 0.32 -10.44
CA GLN A 82 13.07 0.50 -11.13
C GLN A 82 11.88 0.20 -10.22
N TRP A 83 11.99 -0.81 -9.37
CA TRP A 83 10.94 -1.18 -8.43
C TRP A 83 10.69 -0.07 -7.39
N TYR A 84 11.75 0.44 -6.75
CA TYR A 84 11.65 1.56 -5.80
C TYR A 84 11.16 2.85 -6.48
N ARG A 85 11.65 3.17 -7.68
CA ARG A 85 11.15 4.31 -8.48
C ARG A 85 9.66 4.16 -8.81
N GLY A 86 9.21 2.97 -9.20
CA GLY A 86 7.82 2.69 -9.53
C GLY A 86 6.90 2.82 -8.33
N MET A 87 7.34 2.37 -7.15
CA MET A 87 6.63 2.58 -5.89
C MET A 87 6.49 4.07 -5.57
N MET A 88 7.60 4.83 -5.61
CA MET A 88 7.58 6.27 -5.34
C MET A 88 6.70 7.03 -6.34
N GLY A 89 6.76 6.66 -7.62
CA GLY A 89 5.91 7.21 -8.67
C GLY A 89 4.42 6.98 -8.41
N THR A 90 4.05 5.75 -8.01
CA THR A 90 2.67 5.39 -7.66
C THR A 90 2.18 6.21 -6.48
N LEU A 91 2.97 6.30 -5.40
CA LEU A 91 2.62 7.09 -4.21
C LEU A 91 2.45 8.57 -4.56
N ALA A 92 3.41 9.15 -5.29
CA ALA A 92 3.35 10.55 -5.69
C ALA A 92 2.11 10.87 -6.51
N MET A 93 1.82 10.04 -7.52
CA MET A 93 0.65 10.20 -8.38
C MET A 93 -0.64 10.18 -7.56
N GLN A 94 -0.81 9.18 -6.68
CA GLN A 94 -2.06 9.00 -5.92
C GLN A 94 -2.23 10.04 -4.80
N PHE A 95 -1.14 10.53 -4.21
CA PHE A 95 -1.19 11.66 -3.29
C PHE A 95 -1.23 13.03 -3.98
N LYS A 96 -1.34 13.05 -5.32
CA LYS A 96 -1.44 14.26 -6.16
C LYS A 96 -0.23 15.19 -6.05
N LEU A 97 0.95 14.61 -5.88
CA LEU A 97 2.23 15.31 -5.95
C LEU A 97 2.65 15.48 -7.43
N ARG A 98 3.45 16.50 -7.74
CA ARG A 98 3.83 16.73 -9.14
C ARG A 98 4.86 15.68 -9.55
N THR A 99 4.69 15.11 -10.74
CA THR A 99 5.60 14.09 -11.29
C THR A 99 7.05 14.57 -11.44
N ARG A 100 7.24 15.89 -11.66
CA ARG A 100 8.57 16.51 -11.66
C ARG A 100 9.27 16.35 -10.32
N ASP A 101 8.53 16.36 -9.22
CA ASP A 101 9.09 16.28 -7.87
C ASP A 101 9.73 14.92 -7.62
N VAL A 102 9.16 13.82 -8.15
CA VAL A 102 9.72 12.46 -7.97
C VAL A 102 11.02 12.26 -8.75
N ARG A 103 11.07 12.74 -10.00
CA ARG A 103 12.28 12.61 -10.83
C ARG A 103 13.43 13.42 -10.23
N THR A 104 13.17 14.69 -9.91
CA THR A 104 14.15 15.56 -9.26
C THR A 104 14.60 14.96 -7.93
N TRP A 105 13.66 14.50 -7.11
CA TRP A 105 13.95 13.83 -5.85
C TRP A 105 14.89 12.64 -6.04
N TRP A 106 14.60 11.77 -7.00
CA TRP A 106 15.46 10.62 -7.27
C TRP A 106 16.87 11.05 -7.66
N ASP A 107 16.99 12.00 -8.59
CA ASP A 107 18.28 12.45 -9.09
C ASP A 107 19.14 13.11 -7.98
N GLU A 108 18.51 13.79 -7.02
CA GLU A 108 19.16 14.38 -5.84
C GLU A 108 19.63 13.33 -4.81
N HIS A 109 18.93 12.20 -4.71
CA HIS A 109 19.12 11.20 -3.66
C HIS A 109 19.72 9.87 -4.15
N ASN A 110 20.02 9.73 -5.45
CA ASN A 110 20.53 8.48 -6.06
C ASN A 110 21.88 7.99 -5.51
N HIS A 111 22.56 8.82 -4.72
CA HIS A 111 23.79 8.46 -4.00
C HIS A 111 23.54 7.64 -2.73
N LEU A 112 22.28 7.48 -2.31
CA LEU A 112 21.87 6.73 -1.12
C LEU A 112 21.44 5.30 -1.47
N SER A 113 21.32 4.45 -0.45
CA SER A 113 20.69 3.14 -0.63
C SER A 113 19.20 3.29 -0.97
N LEU A 114 18.66 2.36 -1.76
CA LEU A 114 17.27 2.39 -2.25
C LEU A 114 16.24 2.55 -1.12
N THR A 115 16.42 1.80 -0.03
CA THR A 115 15.59 1.89 1.18
C THR A 115 15.67 3.27 1.83
N LYS A 116 16.85 3.91 1.83
CA LYS A 116 17.03 5.25 2.39
C LYS A 116 16.40 6.31 1.49
N ILE A 117 16.46 6.16 0.15
CA ILE A 117 15.77 7.03 -0.80
C ILE A 117 14.25 7.00 -0.52
N LEU A 118 13.67 5.80 -0.42
CA LEU A 118 12.24 5.65 -0.13
C LEU A 118 11.88 6.16 1.27
N SER A 119 12.72 5.91 2.28
CA SER A 119 12.53 6.42 3.64
C SER A 119 12.44 7.96 3.67
N GLN A 120 13.38 8.64 3.02
CA GLN A 120 13.36 10.11 2.97
C GLN A 120 12.22 10.62 2.10
N PHE A 121 11.85 9.89 1.05
CA PHE A 121 10.67 10.22 0.23
C PHE A 121 9.37 10.16 1.04
N ILE A 122 9.20 9.18 1.92
CA ILE A 122 8.04 9.08 2.82
C ILE A 122 8.01 10.27 3.79
N GLU A 123 9.16 10.66 4.34
CA GLU A 123 9.27 11.85 5.19
C GLU A 123 8.88 13.13 4.44
N TRP A 124 9.39 13.30 3.22
CA TRP A 124 9.01 14.40 2.34
C TRP A 124 7.51 14.38 1.99
N LEU A 125 6.95 13.21 1.68
CA LEU A 125 5.51 13.03 1.43
C LEU A 125 4.66 13.48 2.62
N LEU A 126 5.07 13.15 3.85
CA LEU A 126 4.38 13.58 5.07
C LEU A 126 4.43 15.10 5.27
N ALA A 127 5.53 15.74 4.87
CA ALA A 127 5.68 17.20 4.88
C ALA A 127 4.84 17.89 3.80
N GLN A 128 4.67 17.27 2.62
CA GLN A 128 3.81 17.80 1.55
C GLN A 128 2.31 17.67 1.84
N CYS A 129 1.94 16.80 2.79
CA CYS A 129 0.56 16.61 3.22
C CYS A 129 0.40 16.96 4.71
N PRO A 130 0.60 18.23 5.11
CA PRO A 130 0.48 18.63 6.51
C PRO A 130 -0.94 18.38 7.03
N GLU A 131 -1.06 17.98 8.29
CA GLU A 131 -2.34 17.72 8.99
C GLU A 131 -3.21 16.58 8.42
N GLN A 132 -2.86 16.02 7.25
CA GLN A 132 -3.59 14.93 6.62
C GLN A 132 -3.15 13.58 7.18
N ARG A 133 -4.09 12.66 7.41
CA ARG A 133 -3.79 11.24 7.64
C ARG A 133 -3.65 10.54 6.29
N LEU A 134 -2.55 9.81 6.14
CA LEU A 134 -2.18 9.08 4.94
C LEU A 134 -2.32 7.58 5.18
N PHE A 135 -3.04 6.91 4.28
CA PHE A 135 -3.23 5.48 4.29
C PHE A 135 -2.60 4.88 3.03
N ILE A 136 -1.65 3.96 3.20
CA ILE A 136 -0.98 3.26 2.11
C ILE A 136 -1.39 1.80 2.15
N PHE A 137 -2.15 1.38 1.16
CA PHE A 137 -2.52 0.00 0.91
C PHE A 137 -1.48 -0.61 -0.02
N VAL A 138 -0.88 -1.72 0.37
CA VAL A 138 0.07 -2.49 -0.46
C VAL A 138 -0.61 -3.80 -0.82
N ASP A 139 -1.00 -3.96 -2.08
CA ASP A 139 -1.72 -5.13 -2.57
C ASP A 139 -0.79 -6.10 -3.32
N GLU A 140 -1.23 -7.35 -3.41
CA GLU A 140 -0.53 -8.46 -4.07
C GLU A 140 0.91 -8.66 -3.59
N VAL A 141 1.17 -8.52 -2.27
CA VAL A 141 2.54 -8.69 -1.74
C VAL A 141 3.10 -10.09 -1.91
N ASP A 142 2.27 -11.10 -2.18
CA ASP A 142 2.74 -12.44 -2.57
C ASP A 142 3.53 -12.43 -3.87
N SER A 143 3.30 -11.45 -4.75
CA SER A 143 4.09 -11.29 -5.98
C SER A 143 5.56 -10.93 -5.71
N LEU A 144 5.87 -10.36 -4.55
CA LEU A 144 7.24 -10.00 -4.15
C LEU A 144 8.15 -11.23 -4.04
N LEU A 145 7.59 -12.40 -3.75
CA LEU A 145 8.34 -13.66 -3.69
C LEU A 145 8.91 -14.08 -5.04
N ASN A 146 8.38 -13.53 -6.14
CA ASN A 146 8.83 -13.83 -7.50
C ASN A 146 9.89 -12.85 -8.02
N LEU A 147 10.23 -11.80 -7.24
CA LEU A 147 11.25 -10.85 -7.67
C LEU A 147 12.65 -11.49 -7.66
N PRO A 148 13.54 -11.10 -8.59
CA PRO A 148 14.90 -11.64 -8.65
C PRO A 148 15.83 -11.06 -7.56
N PHE A 149 15.28 -10.36 -6.55
CA PHE A 149 16.01 -9.73 -5.46
C PHE A 149 15.16 -9.70 -4.18
N SER A 150 15.81 -9.61 -3.01
CA SER A 150 15.10 -9.47 -1.73
C SER A 150 14.50 -8.07 -1.56
N VAL A 151 13.31 -8.04 -0.97
CA VAL A 151 12.58 -6.82 -0.57
C VAL A 151 12.40 -6.74 0.95
N ASP A 152 13.19 -7.48 1.73
CA ASP A 152 13.09 -7.49 3.20
C ASP A 152 13.25 -6.08 3.79
N ASP A 153 14.14 -5.28 3.20
CA ASP A 153 14.37 -3.89 3.58
C ASP A 153 13.14 -2.99 3.40
N PHE A 154 12.26 -3.31 2.44
CA PHE A 154 11.00 -2.59 2.29
C PHE A 154 10.05 -2.87 3.47
N PHE A 155 9.91 -4.13 3.89
CA PHE A 155 9.12 -4.46 5.08
C PHE A 155 9.75 -3.90 6.36
N ALA A 156 11.08 -3.91 6.46
CA ALA A 156 11.81 -3.27 7.54
C ALA A 156 11.54 -1.76 7.57
N LEU A 157 11.45 -1.10 6.41
CA LEU A 157 11.09 0.32 6.32
C LEU A 157 9.66 0.59 6.80
N ILE A 158 8.69 -0.24 6.42
CA ILE A 158 7.30 -0.07 6.92
C ILE A 158 7.27 -0.16 8.45
N ARG A 159 7.97 -1.15 9.02
CA ARG A 159 8.10 -1.30 10.48
C ARG A 159 8.83 -0.11 11.11
N PHE A 160 9.86 0.41 10.45
CA PHE A 160 10.55 1.61 10.88
C PHE A 160 9.60 2.81 10.95
N CYS A 161 8.77 3.04 9.93
CA CYS A 161 7.76 4.11 9.93
C CYS A 161 6.76 3.96 11.10
N TYR A 162 6.33 2.73 11.39
CA TYR A 162 5.45 2.45 12.52
C TYR A 162 6.13 2.77 13.87
N ASN A 163 7.38 2.35 14.06
CA ASN A 163 8.12 2.58 15.30
C ASN A 163 8.47 4.07 15.51
N ARG A 164 8.76 4.82 14.43
CA ARG A 164 9.06 6.26 14.45
C ARG A 164 7.97 7.09 15.12
N ARG A 165 6.72 6.62 15.13
CA ARG A 165 5.58 7.26 15.81
C ARG A 165 5.79 7.55 17.29
N ALA A 166 6.67 6.81 17.95
CA ALA A 166 7.00 7.01 19.36
C ALA A 166 7.77 8.32 19.60
N VAL A 167 8.53 8.78 18.60
CA VAL A 167 9.43 9.95 18.71
C VAL A 167 9.04 11.09 17.78
N GLU A 168 8.36 10.81 16.67
CA GLU A 168 7.97 11.79 15.66
C GLU A 168 6.47 11.72 15.37
N SER A 169 5.76 12.80 15.70
CA SER A 169 4.30 12.87 15.60
C SER A 169 3.78 12.77 14.17
N ASP A 170 4.56 13.19 13.17
CA ASP A 170 4.15 13.10 11.77
C ASP A 170 3.91 11.66 11.32
N TYR A 171 4.69 10.72 11.80
CA TYR A 171 4.52 9.31 11.48
C TYR A 171 3.22 8.72 12.06
N LYS A 172 2.61 9.35 13.08
CA LYS A 172 1.30 8.92 13.60
C LYS A 172 0.18 9.12 12.57
N ARG A 173 0.41 9.98 11.59
CA ARG A 173 -0.51 10.24 10.49
C ARG A 173 -0.38 9.23 9.36
N LEU A 174 0.67 8.39 9.35
CA LEU A 174 0.93 7.40 8.31
C LEU A 174 0.50 6.01 8.75
N THR A 175 -0.40 5.35 8.02
CA THR A 175 -0.85 3.98 8.29
C THR A 175 -0.69 3.10 7.07
N PHE A 176 -0.20 1.88 7.27
CA PHE A 176 -0.04 0.89 6.20
C PHE A 176 -1.01 -0.27 6.41
N ALA A 177 -1.54 -0.79 5.30
CA ALA A 177 -2.24 -2.07 5.26
C ALA A 177 -1.70 -2.93 4.12
N ILE A 178 -1.38 -4.18 4.44
CA ILE A 178 -0.71 -5.13 3.54
C ILE A 178 -1.68 -6.24 3.18
N PHE A 179 -1.85 -6.49 1.88
CA PHE A 179 -2.76 -7.49 1.33
C PHE A 179 -1.97 -8.46 0.46
N GLY A 180 -2.20 -9.75 0.68
CA GLY A 180 -1.52 -10.78 -0.07
C GLY A 180 -2.22 -12.13 0.06
N VAL A 181 -1.71 -13.10 -0.68
CA VAL A 181 -2.09 -14.49 -0.52
C VAL A 181 -1.18 -15.15 0.51
N ALA A 182 -1.77 -15.92 1.42
CA ALA A 182 -1.02 -16.92 2.18
C ALA A 182 -1.19 -18.25 1.44
N THR A 183 -0.15 -18.70 0.72
CA THR A 183 -0.15 -20.06 0.18
C THR A 183 0.48 -21.00 1.21
N PRO A 184 0.06 -22.29 1.28
CA PRO A 184 0.67 -23.25 2.20
C PRO A 184 2.19 -23.39 2.04
N THR A 185 2.69 -23.20 0.82
CA THR A 185 4.12 -23.16 0.48
C THR A 185 4.88 -22.01 1.14
N ASP A 186 4.20 -20.91 1.48
CA ASP A 186 4.80 -19.75 2.16
C ASP A 186 4.86 -19.94 3.69
N LEU A 187 4.13 -20.92 4.24
CA LEU A 187 3.97 -21.17 5.68
C LEU A 187 4.80 -22.36 6.19
N ILE A 188 5.28 -23.23 5.29
CA ILE A 188 6.03 -24.43 5.60
C ILE A 188 7.40 -24.33 4.92
N ALA A 189 8.31 -23.57 5.56
CA ALA A 189 9.72 -23.54 5.24
C ALA A 189 10.53 -24.10 6.41
#